data_AF-A0A7X7L5E4-F1
#
_entry.id   AF-A0A7X7L5E4-F1
#
_cell.length_a   1.000
_cell.length_b   1.000
_cell.length_c   1.000
_cell.angle_alpha   90.00
_cell.angle_beta   90.00
_cell.angle_gamma   90.00
#
_symmetry.space_group_name_H-M   'P 1'
#
loop_
_entity.id
_entity.type
_entity.pdbx_description
1 polymer ?
#
loop_
_entity_poly.entity_id
_entity_poly.type
_entity_poly.pdbx_seq_one_letter_code
_entity_poly.pdbx_strand_id
1 'polypeptide(L)'
;MGEKDLRKLTLLHSNDMHGDFMSEKIDDRLVGGVSMLSGYIDKVRNEEENVAYVIAGDMFRGSIIDSEYKGISTIEIVNMLSPDVVTLGNHEVDYGIAHLLFIEKLAKFPIINCNLYIKTNYARLFKPYFIEEVGGIKILYIGILTEDVIAQTKQESLIGSIVDVYEAAQQVGKICNTYNKTDVDLTVLLTHIGHEEDKKLASVLDPSWGVDIIIGGHSHTFMEQPECINGILIAQAGTGSDQVGRFDLVIDKDNNCVHEWEWQAVPIDNSHCPIDEELEDIILNYHDKTHEKFARIITRFSHTLTHPQRNRETELGN
;
A
#
# COMPACT_ATOMS: atom_id res chain seq x y z
N MET A 1 -7.97 20.13 -35.19
CA MET A 1 -7.54 19.71 -33.85
C MET A 1 -6.77 18.43 -34.04
N GLY A 2 -5.52 18.37 -33.56
CA GLY A 2 -4.71 17.14 -33.66
C GLY A 2 -5.34 16.02 -32.82
N GLU A 3 -5.02 14.79 -33.17
CA GLU A 3 -5.38 13.61 -32.39
C GLU A 3 -4.60 13.65 -31.06
N LYS A 4 -5.29 13.49 -29.93
CA LYS A 4 -4.67 13.56 -28.59
C LYS A 4 -3.72 12.37 -28.37
N ASP A 5 -2.60 12.58 -27.69
CA ASP A 5 -1.71 11.47 -27.30
C ASP A 5 -2.25 10.71 -26.08
N LEU A 6 -3.17 9.77 -26.33
CA LEU A 6 -3.79 8.95 -25.28
C LEU A 6 -3.02 7.65 -25.05
N ARG A 7 -2.81 7.28 -23.78
CA ARG A 7 -2.20 6.00 -23.39
C ARG A 7 -3.01 5.31 -22.31
N LYS A 8 -3.06 3.97 -22.36
CA LYS A 8 -3.71 3.17 -21.32
C LYS A 8 -2.70 2.78 -20.24
N LEU A 9 -3.15 2.76 -18.99
CA LEU A 9 -2.40 2.28 -17.84
C LEU A 9 -3.34 1.53 -16.90
N THR A 10 -2.99 0.31 -16.53
CA THR A 10 -3.64 -0.41 -15.44
C THR A 10 -2.83 -0.20 -14.16
N LEU A 11 -3.39 0.50 -13.18
CA LEU A 11 -2.80 0.72 -11.87
C LEU A 11 -3.46 -0.22 -10.85
N LEU A 12 -2.72 -1.24 -10.43
CA LEU A 12 -3.09 -2.12 -9.33
C LEU A 12 -2.56 -1.57 -8.01
N HIS A 13 -3.31 -1.73 -6.93
CA HIS A 13 -2.81 -1.37 -5.61
C HIS A 13 -3.32 -2.23 -4.47
N SER A 14 -2.48 -2.35 -3.45
CA SER A 14 -2.81 -2.95 -2.15
C SER A 14 -2.48 -1.97 -1.02
N ASN A 15 -3.10 -2.16 0.13
CA ASN A 15 -2.83 -1.44 1.38
C ASN A 15 -3.17 -2.35 2.56
N ASP A 16 -2.52 -2.12 3.71
CA ASP A 16 -2.89 -2.78 4.97
C ASP A 16 -2.91 -4.32 4.88
N MET A 17 -1.89 -4.90 4.24
CA MET A 17 -1.76 -6.34 4.05
C MET A 17 -1.53 -7.06 5.38
N HIS A 18 -0.90 -6.43 6.36
CA HIS A 18 -0.75 -6.94 7.73
C HIS A 18 -0.16 -8.36 7.84
N GLY A 19 0.69 -8.76 6.89
CA GLY A 19 1.24 -10.12 6.82
C GLY A 19 0.19 -11.22 6.69
N ASP A 20 -0.99 -10.89 6.16
CA ASP A 20 -2.07 -11.82 5.82
C ASP A 20 -1.70 -12.64 4.58
N PHE A 21 -0.87 -13.66 4.76
CA PHE A 21 -0.27 -14.42 3.66
C PHE A 21 -1.14 -15.56 3.14
N MET A 22 -1.95 -16.15 4.01
CA MET A 22 -2.65 -17.41 3.74
C MET A 22 -4.04 -17.12 3.20
N SER A 23 -4.54 -17.99 2.32
CA SER A 23 -5.96 -17.97 1.96
C SER A 23 -6.81 -18.59 3.06
N GLU A 24 -8.03 -18.08 3.20
CA GLU A 24 -9.04 -18.66 4.07
C GLU A 24 -10.06 -19.45 3.26
N LYS A 25 -10.54 -20.56 3.83
CA LYS A 25 -11.65 -21.32 3.23
C LYS A 25 -12.98 -20.78 3.75
N ILE A 26 -13.70 -20.06 2.90
CA ILE A 26 -15.05 -19.56 3.17
C ILE A 26 -16.03 -20.37 2.30
N ASP A 27 -16.88 -21.14 2.97
CA ASP A 27 -17.71 -22.19 2.34
C ASP A 27 -16.85 -23.16 1.50
N ASP A 28 -17.03 -23.17 0.18
CA ASP A 28 -16.28 -23.99 -0.78
C ASP A 28 -15.28 -23.18 -1.63
N ARG A 29 -15.01 -21.92 -1.25
CA ARG A 29 -14.08 -21.03 -1.95
C ARG A 29 -12.86 -20.72 -1.09
N LEU A 30 -11.73 -20.52 -1.75
CA LEU A 30 -10.55 -19.90 -1.12
C LEU A 30 -10.63 -18.41 -1.39
N VAL A 31 -10.48 -17.62 -0.34
CA VAL A 31 -10.51 -16.15 -0.37
C VAL A 31 -9.19 -15.64 0.21
N GLY A 32 -8.65 -14.58 -0.38
CA GLY A 32 -7.37 -13.99 0.01
C GLY A 32 -6.18 -14.87 -0.31
N GLY A 33 -5.09 -14.70 0.40
CA GLY A 33 -3.83 -15.37 0.17
C GLY A 33 -2.97 -14.65 -0.87
N VAL A 34 -1.74 -14.38 -0.46
CA VAL A 34 -0.79 -13.59 -1.26
C VAL A 34 -0.32 -14.34 -2.51
N SER A 35 -0.39 -15.68 -2.52
CA SER A 35 -0.14 -16.50 -3.72
C SER A 35 -1.20 -16.29 -4.80
N MET A 36 -2.48 -16.18 -4.45
CA MET A 36 -3.55 -15.86 -5.41
C MET A 36 -3.49 -14.39 -5.86
N LEU A 37 -3.12 -13.48 -4.95
CA LEU A 37 -2.83 -12.09 -5.31
C LEU A 37 -1.69 -12.00 -6.35
N SER A 38 -0.59 -12.72 -6.12
CA SER A 38 0.54 -12.82 -7.06
C SER A 38 0.09 -13.32 -8.42
N GLY A 39 -0.64 -14.44 -8.46
CA GLY A 39 -1.13 -14.99 -9.72
C GLY A 39 -2.12 -14.07 -10.45
N TYR A 40 -2.92 -13.29 -9.73
CA TYR A 40 -3.77 -12.25 -10.34
C TYR A 40 -2.93 -11.11 -10.93
N ILE A 41 -1.95 -10.58 -10.19
CA ILE A 41 -1.06 -9.52 -10.68
C ILE A 41 -0.32 -9.98 -11.94
N ASP A 42 0.22 -11.19 -11.94
CA ASP A 42 0.92 -11.75 -13.10
C ASP A 42 -0.02 -12.00 -14.28
N LYS A 43 -1.26 -12.43 -14.03
CA LYS A 43 -2.27 -12.51 -15.08
C LYS A 43 -2.50 -11.15 -15.73
N VAL A 44 -2.70 -10.09 -14.93
CA VAL A 44 -2.91 -8.73 -15.46
C VAL A 44 -1.68 -8.23 -16.22
N ARG A 45 -0.46 -8.46 -15.72
CA ARG A 45 0.80 -8.14 -16.42
C ARG A 45 0.97 -8.85 -17.76
N ASN A 46 0.34 -10.01 -17.93
CA ASN A 46 0.34 -10.75 -19.20
C ASN A 46 -0.79 -10.34 -20.15
N GLU A 47 -1.91 -9.82 -19.62
CA GLU A 47 -3.09 -9.43 -20.38
C GLU A 47 -3.05 -7.96 -20.83
N GLU A 48 -2.45 -7.08 -20.03
CA GLU A 48 -2.39 -5.64 -20.26
C GLU A 48 -0.97 -5.18 -20.62
N GLU A 49 -0.86 -4.19 -21.52
CA GLU A 49 0.44 -3.72 -22.02
C GLU A 49 1.22 -2.89 -20.98
N ASN A 50 0.51 -2.06 -20.22
CA ASN A 50 1.09 -1.08 -19.31
C ASN A 50 0.48 -1.27 -17.93
N VAL A 51 1.22 -1.90 -17.02
CA VAL A 51 0.76 -2.22 -15.67
C VAL A 51 1.73 -1.64 -14.65
N ALA A 52 1.20 -0.99 -13.62
CA ALA A 52 1.93 -0.62 -12.42
C ALA A 52 1.23 -1.23 -11.20
N TYR A 53 1.98 -1.78 -10.25
CA TYR A 53 1.48 -2.30 -8.98
C TYR A 53 2.14 -1.57 -7.82
N VAL A 54 1.33 -0.94 -6.96
CA VAL A 54 1.82 -0.13 -5.84
C VAL A 54 1.26 -0.59 -4.50
N ILE A 55 1.99 -0.34 -3.41
CA ILE A 55 1.53 -0.69 -2.05
C ILE A 55 1.55 0.54 -1.15
N ALA A 56 0.39 0.85 -0.57
CA ALA A 56 0.18 2.00 0.30
C ALA A 56 0.39 1.67 1.80
N GLY A 57 1.49 1.00 2.15
CA GLY A 57 1.92 0.78 3.55
C GLY A 57 1.22 -0.34 4.31
N ASP A 58 1.66 -0.55 5.57
CA ASP A 58 1.22 -1.61 6.49
C ASP A 58 1.31 -3.02 5.87
N MET A 59 2.50 -3.34 5.35
CA MET A 59 2.81 -4.70 4.91
C MET A 59 3.03 -5.62 6.10
N PHE A 60 3.63 -5.10 7.18
CA PHE A 60 3.96 -5.89 8.37
C PHE A 60 2.80 -5.97 9.37
N ARG A 61 2.97 -6.90 10.32
CA ARG A 61 2.16 -7.07 11.54
C ARG A 61 0.74 -7.55 11.29
N GLY A 62 0.49 -8.80 11.68
CA GLY A 62 -0.84 -9.43 11.72
C GLY A 62 -0.78 -10.95 11.72
N SER A 63 0.33 -11.54 11.25
CA SER A 63 0.59 -12.99 11.34
C SER A 63 1.76 -13.37 12.26
N ILE A 64 1.73 -14.62 12.72
CA ILE A 64 2.85 -15.24 13.46
C ILE A 64 4.09 -15.33 12.57
N ILE A 65 3.90 -15.56 11.26
CA ILE A 65 4.98 -15.59 10.27
C ILE A 65 5.72 -14.26 10.25
N ASP A 66 5.02 -13.13 10.15
CA ASP A 66 5.66 -11.81 10.20
C ASP A 66 6.39 -11.59 11.53
N SER A 67 5.75 -11.92 12.65
CA SER A 67 6.28 -11.65 14.00
C SER A 67 7.53 -12.48 14.35
N GLU A 68 7.56 -13.76 13.99
CA GLU A 68 8.70 -14.66 14.26
C GLU A 68 9.96 -14.20 13.49
N TYR A 69 9.78 -13.79 12.23
CA TYR A 69 10.87 -13.38 11.34
C TYR A 69 11.07 -11.85 11.30
N LYS A 70 10.33 -11.10 12.12
CA LYS A 70 10.39 -9.64 12.23
C LYS A 70 10.32 -8.95 10.86
N GLY A 71 9.35 -9.32 10.04
CA GLY A 71 9.15 -8.75 8.70
C GLY A 71 10.12 -9.20 7.60
N ILE A 72 11.13 -10.03 7.89
CA ILE A 72 12.02 -10.59 6.85
C ILE A 72 11.24 -11.55 5.93
N SER A 73 10.35 -12.35 6.48
CA SER A 73 9.43 -13.21 5.70
C SER A 73 8.53 -12.36 4.81
N THR A 74 7.97 -11.29 5.38
CA THR A 74 7.10 -10.36 4.67
C THR A 74 7.79 -9.68 3.49
N ILE A 75 9.01 -9.16 3.66
CA ILE A 75 9.72 -8.51 2.56
C ILE A 75 10.14 -9.51 1.48
N GLU A 76 10.45 -10.76 1.84
CA GLU A 76 10.71 -11.82 0.87
C GLU A 76 9.47 -12.15 0.02
N ILE A 77 8.32 -12.28 0.67
CA ILE A 77 7.03 -12.51 0.01
C ILE A 77 6.65 -11.33 -0.91
N VAL A 78 6.73 -10.09 -0.40
CA VAL A 78 6.39 -8.90 -1.19
C VAL A 78 7.38 -8.67 -2.34
N ASN A 79 8.65 -9.05 -2.18
CA ASN A 79 9.62 -9.03 -3.29
C ASN A 79 9.19 -9.91 -4.47
N MET A 80 8.43 -10.98 -4.24
CA MET A 80 7.93 -11.84 -5.32
C MET A 80 6.75 -11.21 -6.06
N LEU A 81 5.88 -10.49 -5.36
CA LEU A 81 4.82 -9.68 -5.99
C LEU A 81 5.38 -8.59 -6.92
N SER A 82 6.65 -8.22 -6.73
CA SER A 82 7.39 -7.26 -7.53
C SER A 82 6.66 -5.92 -7.67
N PRO A 83 6.27 -5.23 -6.57
CA PRO A 83 5.63 -3.92 -6.68
C PRO A 83 6.60 -2.90 -7.28
N ASP A 84 6.06 -1.99 -8.08
CA ASP A 84 6.80 -0.91 -8.72
C ASP A 84 7.19 0.16 -7.71
N VAL A 85 6.29 0.50 -6.77
CA VAL A 85 6.56 1.47 -5.70
C VAL A 85 5.79 1.13 -4.42
N VAL A 86 6.45 1.31 -3.28
CA VAL A 86 5.83 1.11 -1.96
C VAL A 86 6.05 2.33 -1.09
N THR A 87 5.03 2.74 -0.33
CA THR A 87 5.16 3.72 0.76
C THR A 87 5.19 3.02 2.12
N LEU A 88 5.55 3.76 3.15
CA LEU A 88 5.50 3.28 4.54
C LEU A 88 4.09 3.45 5.11
N GLY A 89 3.65 2.49 5.90
CA GLY A 89 2.60 2.61 6.89
C GLY A 89 3.16 2.68 8.31
N ASN A 90 2.28 2.67 9.30
CA ASN A 90 2.71 2.82 10.69
C ASN A 90 3.35 1.55 11.24
N HIS A 91 2.90 0.37 10.82
CA HIS A 91 3.48 -0.88 11.31
C HIS A 91 4.88 -1.17 10.76
N GLU A 92 5.34 -0.44 9.75
CA GLU A 92 6.72 -0.49 9.27
C GLU A 92 7.77 -0.14 10.35
N VAL A 93 7.40 0.63 11.37
CA VAL A 93 8.32 1.03 12.45
C VAL A 93 8.25 0.15 13.71
N ASP A 94 7.38 -0.85 13.75
CA ASP A 94 7.12 -1.66 14.97
C ASP A 94 8.36 -2.42 15.46
N TYR A 95 9.26 -2.79 14.56
CA TYR A 95 10.52 -3.47 14.88
C TYR A 95 11.69 -2.49 15.13
N GLY A 96 11.42 -1.19 15.11
CA GLY A 96 12.39 -0.11 15.26
C GLY A 96 12.97 0.39 13.93
N ILE A 97 13.40 1.64 13.89
CA ILE A 97 13.82 2.31 12.64
C ILE A 97 15.11 1.69 12.09
N ALA A 98 16.02 1.28 12.96
CA ALA A 98 17.23 0.57 12.52
C ALA A 98 16.89 -0.72 11.77
N HIS A 99 15.86 -1.44 12.21
CA HIS A 99 15.38 -2.65 11.56
C HIS A 99 14.64 -2.32 10.26
N LEU A 100 13.81 -1.28 10.25
CA LEU A 100 13.16 -0.80 9.03
C LEU A 100 14.19 -0.43 7.93
N LEU A 101 15.26 0.29 8.29
CA LEU A 101 16.35 0.62 7.36
C LEU A 101 17.12 -0.61 6.88
N PHE A 102 17.17 -1.68 7.69
CA PHE A 102 17.70 -2.97 7.26
C PHE A 102 16.75 -3.67 6.27
N ILE A 103 15.44 -3.69 6.55
CA ILE A 103 14.42 -4.25 5.65
C ILE A 103 14.39 -3.52 4.31
N GLU A 104 14.55 -2.19 4.29
CA GLU A 104 14.66 -1.42 3.05
C GLU A 104 15.83 -1.89 2.17
N LYS A 105 16.92 -2.42 2.75
CA LYS A 105 18.04 -3.00 1.99
C LYS A 105 17.75 -4.40 1.44
N LEU A 106 16.73 -5.08 1.96
CA LEU A 106 16.26 -6.36 1.44
C LEU A 106 15.18 -6.19 0.37
N ALA A 107 14.52 -5.03 0.33
CA ALA A 107 13.52 -4.71 -0.68
C ALA A 107 14.14 -4.63 -2.07
N LYS A 108 13.49 -5.26 -3.05
CA LYS A 108 13.83 -5.20 -4.49
C LYS A 108 13.06 -4.12 -5.24
N PHE A 109 12.34 -3.29 -4.51
CA PHE A 109 11.48 -2.21 -4.99
C PHE A 109 11.78 -0.92 -4.22
N PRO A 110 11.52 0.26 -4.79
CA PRO A 110 11.70 1.52 -4.10
C PRO A 110 10.67 1.69 -2.98
N ILE A 111 11.17 2.01 -1.78
CA ILE A 111 10.35 2.48 -0.66
C ILE A 111 10.48 4.01 -0.57
N ILE A 112 9.36 4.71 -0.67
CA ILE A 112 9.30 6.17 -0.64
C ILE A 112 8.57 6.70 0.60
N ASN A 113 9.04 7.83 1.12
CA ASN A 113 8.36 8.59 2.16
C ASN A 113 8.95 10.02 2.23
N CYS A 114 8.08 11.05 2.22
CA CYS A 114 8.50 12.45 2.19
C CYS A 114 8.58 13.13 3.56
N ASN A 115 8.01 12.52 4.61
CA ASN A 115 7.74 13.16 5.90
C ASN A 115 8.36 12.49 7.13
N LEU A 116 9.17 11.43 6.97
CA LEU A 116 9.95 10.77 8.02
C LEU A 116 11.42 11.23 7.98
N TYR A 117 11.91 11.78 9.09
CA TYR A 117 13.23 12.42 9.13
C TYR A 117 13.89 12.37 10.52
N ILE A 118 15.19 12.64 10.54
CA ILE A 118 15.98 12.77 11.77
C ILE A 118 15.82 14.20 12.30
N LYS A 119 15.32 14.36 13.52
CA LYS A 119 15.01 15.67 14.15
C LYS A 119 16.21 16.61 14.27
N THR A 120 17.43 16.07 14.43
CA THR A 120 18.63 16.88 14.69
C THR A 120 19.15 17.62 13.47
N ASN A 121 18.90 17.11 12.26
CA ASN A 121 19.43 17.67 11.02
C ASN A 121 18.40 17.74 9.88
N TYR A 122 17.16 17.30 10.11
CA TYR A 122 16.08 17.23 9.14
C TYR A 122 16.39 16.38 7.90
N ALA A 123 17.36 15.46 8.00
CA ALA A 123 17.64 14.51 6.95
C ALA A 123 16.49 13.50 6.85
N ARG A 124 15.91 13.38 5.65
CA ARG A 124 14.89 12.35 5.36
C ARG A 124 15.53 10.97 5.44
N LEU A 125 14.78 10.02 5.98
CA LEU A 125 15.22 8.62 6.06
C LEU A 125 15.05 7.87 4.74
N PHE A 126 14.07 8.29 3.92
CA PHE A 126 13.72 7.66 2.65
C PHE A 126 13.75 8.68 1.51
N LYS A 127 13.72 8.18 0.28
CA LYS A 127 13.47 9.04 -0.88
C LYS A 127 12.04 9.58 -0.79
N PRO A 128 11.83 10.88 -0.98
CA PRO A 128 10.50 11.48 -0.85
C PRO A 128 9.53 11.13 -1.98
N TYR A 129 10.06 10.76 -3.15
CA TYR A 129 9.30 10.42 -4.34
C TYR A 129 10.08 9.43 -5.21
N PHE A 130 9.40 8.86 -6.20
CA PHE A 130 9.96 8.07 -7.27
C PHE A 130 9.31 8.46 -8.59
N ILE A 131 10.07 8.48 -9.68
CA ILE A 131 9.54 8.69 -11.03
C ILE A 131 9.93 7.48 -11.85
N GLU A 132 8.94 6.88 -12.49
CA GLU A 132 9.14 5.78 -13.44
C GLU A 132 8.42 6.05 -14.75
N GLU A 133 8.74 5.24 -15.76
CA GLU A 133 8.12 5.31 -17.06
C GLU A 133 7.53 3.93 -17.42
N VAL A 134 6.22 3.86 -17.58
CA VAL A 134 5.48 2.63 -17.94
C VAL A 134 4.75 2.89 -19.26
N GLY A 135 5.07 2.14 -20.32
CA GLY A 135 4.41 2.35 -21.62
C GLY A 135 4.63 3.73 -22.24
N GLY A 136 5.71 4.42 -21.84
CA GLY A 136 5.95 5.81 -22.23
C GLY A 136 5.15 6.85 -21.44
N ILE A 137 4.48 6.46 -20.35
CA ILE A 137 3.80 7.33 -19.38
C ILE A 137 4.75 7.54 -18.21
N LYS A 138 5.12 8.78 -17.91
CA LYS A 138 5.95 9.14 -16.75
C LYS A 138 5.07 9.39 -15.54
N ILE A 139 5.26 8.58 -14.51
CA ILE A 139 4.44 8.61 -13.30
C ILE A 139 5.29 9.10 -12.13
N LEU A 140 4.81 10.12 -11.43
CA LEU A 140 5.42 10.64 -10.19
C LEU A 140 4.67 10.08 -8.99
N TYR A 141 5.39 9.31 -8.16
CA TYR A 141 4.88 8.79 -6.89
C TYR A 141 5.43 9.58 -5.72
N ILE A 142 4.57 9.98 -4.77
CA ILE A 142 4.99 10.68 -3.54
C ILE A 142 4.44 9.93 -2.32
N GLY A 143 5.33 9.57 -1.39
CA GLY A 143 4.96 8.78 -0.21
C GLY A 143 4.66 9.64 1.02
N ILE A 144 3.54 9.41 1.71
CA ILE A 144 3.14 10.14 2.92
C ILE A 144 2.71 9.16 4.01
N LEU A 145 3.17 9.37 5.23
CA LEU A 145 2.88 8.51 6.39
C LEU A 145 2.18 9.29 7.50
N THR A 146 1.30 8.65 8.28
CA THR A 146 0.56 9.23 9.44
C THR A 146 1.46 9.70 10.59
N GLU A 147 0.98 10.67 11.38
CA GLU A 147 1.68 11.16 12.58
C GLU A 147 1.63 10.17 13.74
N ASP A 148 0.74 9.17 13.68
CA ASP A 148 0.65 8.12 14.68
C ASP A 148 1.98 7.37 14.86
N VAL A 149 2.80 7.34 13.81
CA VAL A 149 4.16 6.81 13.85
C VAL A 149 5.02 7.50 14.90
N ILE A 150 4.83 8.80 15.14
CA ILE A 150 5.57 9.54 16.18
C ILE A 150 5.29 8.92 17.55
N ALA A 151 4.07 8.45 17.81
CA ALA A 151 3.71 7.81 19.06
C ALA A 151 4.43 6.46 19.24
N GLN A 152 4.58 5.69 18.16
CA GLN A 152 5.26 4.40 18.15
C GLN A 152 6.78 4.56 18.28
N THR A 153 7.36 5.57 17.62
CA THR A 153 8.79 5.88 17.69
C THR A 153 9.17 6.70 18.93
N LYS A 154 8.29 6.86 19.94
CA LYS A 154 8.61 7.60 21.18
C LYS A 154 9.84 7.06 21.91
N GLN A 155 10.17 5.78 21.73
CA GLN A 155 11.39 5.17 22.26
C GLN A 155 12.66 5.61 21.50
N GLU A 156 12.51 6.13 20.28
CA GLU A 156 13.57 6.64 19.42
C GLU A 156 13.45 8.16 19.27
N SER A 157 13.80 8.88 20.34
CA SER A 157 13.59 10.34 20.49
C SER A 157 14.15 11.23 19.37
N LEU A 158 15.05 10.71 18.54
CA LEU A 158 15.69 11.40 17.43
C LEU A 158 14.88 11.38 16.12
N ILE A 159 13.86 10.53 16.01
CA ILE A 159 13.04 10.42 14.80
C ILE A 159 11.79 11.26 14.92
N GLY A 160 11.47 11.99 13.86
CA GLY A 160 10.28 12.81 13.73
C GLY A 160 9.51 12.43 12.47
N SER A 161 8.20 12.62 12.55
CA SER A 161 7.30 12.67 11.40
C SER A 161 6.61 14.04 11.41
N ILE A 162 6.26 14.54 10.24
CA ILE A 162 5.50 15.78 10.01
C ILE A 162 4.16 15.35 9.45
N VAL A 163 3.06 15.40 10.21
CA VAL A 163 1.77 14.98 9.63
C VAL A 163 0.55 15.68 10.23
N ASP A 164 0.57 17.02 10.16
CA ASP A 164 -0.66 17.76 9.88
C ASP A 164 -0.90 17.77 8.36
N VAL A 165 -2.18 17.75 7.93
CA VAL A 165 -2.60 17.74 6.52
C VAL A 165 -1.98 18.90 5.73
N TYR A 166 -1.87 20.08 6.36
CA TYR A 166 -1.27 21.25 5.71
C TYR A 166 0.24 21.09 5.48
N GLU A 167 0.95 20.44 6.40
CA GLU A 167 2.37 20.18 6.23
C GLU A 167 2.61 19.12 5.15
N ALA A 168 1.76 18.09 5.08
CA ALA A 168 1.77 17.11 4.00
C ALA A 168 1.56 17.80 2.63
N ALA A 169 0.55 18.66 2.52
CA ALA A 169 0.29 19.44 1.30
C ALA A 169 1.50 20.32 0.90
N GLN A 170 2.19 20.93 1.87
CA GLN A 170 3.42 21.68 1.59
C GLN A 170 4.56 20.79 1.06
N GLN A 171 4.69 19.55 1.53
CA GLN A 171 5.71 18.63 1.00
C GLN A 171 5.38 18.21 -0.42
N VAL A 172 4.12 17.87 -0.70
CA VAL A 172 3.63 17.57 -2.05
C VAL A 172 3.93 18.75 -2.98
N GLY A 173 3.50 19.96 -2.60
CA GLY A 173 3.75 21.17 -3.39
C GLY A 173 5.24 21.44 -3.65
N LYS A 174 6.13 21.21 -2.67
CA LYS A 174 7.59 21.34 -2.90
C LYS A 174 8.11 20.36 -3.95
N ILE A 175 7.63 19.12 -3.91
CA ILE A 175 8.04 18.07 -4.86
C ILE A 175 7.48 18.38 -6.25
N CYS A 176 6.18 18.63 -6.38
CA CYS A 176 5.54 18.97 -7.66
C CYS A 176 6.19 20.21 -8.30
N ASN A 177 6.48 21.26 -7.52
CA ASN A 177 7.17 22.44 -8.04
C ASN A 177 8.63 22.17 -8.45
N THR A 178 9.30 21.22 -7.81
CA THR A 178 10.65 20.81 -8.23
C THR A 178 10.61 20.06 -9.56
N TYR A 179 9.53 19.31 -9.79
CA TYR A 179 9.35 18.45 -10.94
C TYR A 179 8.45 19.03 -12.04
N ASN A 180 7.97 20.27 -11.92
CA ASN A 180 7.13 20.91 -12.93
C ASN A 180 7.78 21.10 -14.31
N LYS A 181 9.12 21.06 -14.39
CA LYS A 181 9.86 21.06 -15.67
C LYS A 181 10.07 19.66 -16.24
N THR A 182 9.83 18.63 -15.42
CA THR A 182 9.77 17.25 -15.87
C THR A 182 8.36 17.04 -16.39
N ASP A 183 8.27 16.59 -17.63
CA ASP A 183 6.99 16.27 -18.28
C ASP A 183 6.43 14.98 -17.65
N VAL A 184 5.80 15.13 -16.49
CA VAL A 184 5.13 14.06 -15.74
C VAL A 184 3.71 13.98 -16.24
N ASP A 185 3.29 12.80 -16.70
CA ASP A 185 1.99 12.58 -17.30
C ASP A 185 0.91 12.23 -16.25
N LEU A 186 1.33 11.67 -15.11
CA LEU A 186 0.45 11.23 -14.02
C LEU A 186 1.13 11.43 -12.65
N THR A 187 0.45 12.03 -11.69
CA THR A 187 0.96 12.14 -10.30
C THR A 187 0.08 11.34 -9.33
N VAL A 188 0.71 10.39 -8.63
CA VAL A 188 0.06 9.50 -7.65
C VAL A 188 0.64 9.76 -6.26
N LEU A 189 -0.21 10.05 -5.28
CA LEU A 189 0.19 10.06 -3.88
C LEU A 189 -0.06 8.67 -3.29
N LEU A 190 0.98 8.07 -2.70
CA LEU A 190 0.88 6.84 -1.91
C LEU A 190 0.85 7.23 -0.44
N THR A 191 -0.32 7.19 0.17
CA THR A 191 -0.54 7.73 1.50
C THR A 191 -0.89 6.63 2.50
N HIS A 192 -0.50 6.84 3.74
CA HIS A 192 -0.89 5.99 4.86
C HIS A 192 -1.31 6.87 6.04
N ILE A 193 -2.32 7.71 5.78
CA ILE A 193 -2.84 8.72 6.73
C ILE A 193 -4.32 8.50 7.09
N GLY A 194 -4.98 7.55 6.44
CA GLY A 194 -6.40 7.27 6.62
C GLY A 194 -7.29 8.06 5.66
N HIS A 195 -8.39 7.43 5.26
CA HIS A 195 -9.29 7.90 4.21
C HIS A 195 -9.84 9.32 4.43
N GLU A 196 -10.23 9.64 5.66
CA GLU A 196 -10.75 10.99 5.96
C GLU A 196 -9.66 12.07 5.93
N GLU A 197 -8.41 11.72 6.24
CA GLU A 197 -7.27 12.64 6.10
C GLU A 197 -6.84 12.77 4.64
N ASP A 198 -6.92 11.70 3.84
CA ASP A 198 -6.70 11.76 2.39
C ASP A 198 -7.69 12.72 1.72
N LYS A 199 -8.95 12.70 2.13
CA LYS A 199 -9.99 13.63 1.64
C LYS A 199 -9.68 15.07 2.00
N LYS A 200 -9.24 15.32 3.23
CA LYS A 200 -8.81 16.66 3.67
C LYS A 200 -7.59 17.11 2.89
N LEU A 201 -6.59 16.25 2.71
CA LEU A 201 -5.40 16.52 1.91
C LEU A 201 -5.79 16.92 0.48
N ALA A 202 -6.58 16.10 -0.21
CA ALA A 202 -7.07 16.38 -1.55
C ALA A 202 -7.74 17.75 -1.66
N SER A 203 -8.54 18.13 -0.65
CA SER A 203 -9.27 19.40 -0.63
C SER A 203 -8.37 20.65 -0.51
N VAL A 204 -7.15 20.50 -0.01
CA VAL A 204 -6.20 21.62 0.20
C VAL A 204 -5.03 21.63 -0.79
N LEU A 205 -4.89 20.61 -1.63
CA LEU A 205 -3.87 20.57 -2.68
C LEU A 205 -4.17 21.62 -3.76
N ASP A 206 -3.13 22.32 -4.22
CA ASP A 206 -3.25 23.26 -5.32
C ASP A 206 -3.46 22.50 -6.64
N PRO A 207 -4.54 22.72 -7.40
CA PRO A 207 -4.77 22.03 -8.67
C PRO A 207 -3.64 22.20 -9.69
N SER A 208 -2.84 23.28 -9.60
CA SER A 208 -1.69 23.49 -10.49
C SER A 208 -0.54 22.51 -10.25
N TRP A 209 -0.56 21.75 -9.16
CA TRP A 209 0.42 20.69 -8.90
C TRP A 209 0.11 19.39 -9.64
N GLY A 210 -1.06 19.30 -10.30
CA GLY A 210 -1.40 18.17 -11.17
C GLY A 210 -1.40 16.84 -10.45
N VAL A 211 -1.95 16.78 -9.23
CA VAL A 211 -2.16 15.52 -8.51
C VAL A 211 -3.44 14.88 -9.06
N ASP A 212 -3.33 13.65 -9.56
CA ASP A 212 -4.46 12.96 -10.20
C ASP A 212 -5.11 11.94 -9.26
N ILE A 213 -4.29 11.19 -8.50
CA ILE A 213 -4.75 10.03 -7.71
C ILE A 213 -4.08 10.02 -6.34
N ILE A 214 -4.85 9.69 -5.31
CA ILE A 214 -4.40 9.28 -3.98
C ILE A 214 -4.76 7.81 -3.79
N ILE A 215 -3.75 6.97 -3.58
CA ILE A 215 -3.89 5.59 -3.16
C ILE A 215 -3.51 5.52 -1.68
N GLY A 216 -4.52 5.30 -0.82
CA GLY A 216 -4.38 5.37 0.63
C GLY A 216 -4.35 4.02 1.35
N GLY A 217 -4.04 4.05 2.64
CA GLY A 217 -4.18 2.94 3.60
C GLY A 217 -4.59 3.41 5.00
N HIS A 218 -4.26 2.66 6.05
CA HIS A 218 -4.44 2.94 7.49
C HIS A 218 -5.87 2.73 8.02
N SER A 219 -6.89 3.21 7.30
CA SER A 219 -8.28 3.14 7.76
C SER A 219 -9.00 1.84 7.43
N HIS A 220 -8.37 0.95 6.65
CA HIS A 220 -8.93 -0.33 6.20
C HIS A 220 -10.23 -0.15 5.39
N THR A 221 -10.37 0.98 4.69
CA THR A 221 -11.62 1.33 4.01
C THR A 221 -11.78 0.44 2.78
N PHE A 222 -12.81 -0.40 2.79
CA PHE A 222 -13.28 -1.04 1.57
C PHE A 222 -14.13 -0.03 0.79
N MET A 223 -13.78 0.20 -0.47
CA MET A 223 -14.48 1.12 -1.35
C MET A 223 -15.21 0.32 -2.42
N GLU A 224 -16.44 0.70 -2.78
CA GLU A 224 -17.15 0.17 -3.96
C GLU A 224 -16.99 1.06 -5.20
N GLN A 225 -16.51 2.28 -5.01
CA GLN A 225 -16.13 3.27 -6.02
C GLN A 225 -15.14 4.24 -5.37
N PRO A 226 -14.20 4.83 -6.12
CA PRO A 226 -13.31 5.86 -5.60
C PRO A 226 -14.08 7.16 -5.31
N GLU A 227 -13.61 7.94 -4.34
CA GLU A 227 -14.11 9.29 -4.12
C GLU A 227 -13.34 10.28 -5.01
N CYS A 228 -13.99 11.37 -5.45
CA CYS A 228 -13.33 12.43 -6.22
C CYS A 228 -13.45 13.76 -5.47
N ILE A 229 -12.32 14.31 -5.02
CA ILE A 229 -12.25 15.59 -4.31
C ILE A 229 -11.24 16.47 -5.02
N ASN A 230 -11.63 17.70 -5.35
CA ASN A 230 -10.76 18.66 -6.04
C ASN A 230 -10.20 18.13 -7.39
N GLY A 231 -10.94 17.22 -8.05
CA GLY A 231 -10.50 16.56 -9.29
C GLY A 231 -9.54 15.38 -9.07
N ILE A 232 -9.23 15.04 -7.81
CA ILE A 232 -8.31 13.97 -7.42
C ILE A 232 -9.11 12.72 -7.06
N LEU A 233 -8.79 11.58 -7.66
CA LEU A 233 -9.37 10.29 -7.33
C LEU A 233 -8.74 9.73 -6.05
N ILE A 234 -9.54 9.23 -5.12
CA ILE A 234 -9.09 8.69 -3.85
C ILE A 234 -9.59 7.25 -3.73
N ALA A 235 -8.68 6.31 -3.52
CA ALA A 235 -9.01 4.90 -3.40
C ALA A 235 -8.23 4.18 -2.28
N GLN A 236 -8.90 3.18 -1.70
CA GLN A 236 -8.36 2.18 -0.79
C GLN A 236 -8.96 0.81 -1.17
N ALA A 237 -8.24 -0.27 -0.84
CA ALA A 237 -8.62 -1.64 -1.15
C ALA A 237 -8.78 -2.46 0.14
N GLY A 238 -9.51 -1.94 1.13
CA GLY A 238 -9.84 -2.68 2.35
C GLY A 238 -8.61 -3.00 3.21
N THR A 239 -8.49 -4.25 3.65
CA THR A 239 -7.36 -4.76 4.45
C THR A 239 -7.11 -6.23 4.11
N GLY A 240 -5.90 -6.70 4.39
CA GLY A 240 -5.48 -8.08 4.15
C GLY A 240 -5.22 -8.33 2.66
N SER A 241 -5.43 -9.58 2.26
CA SER A 241 -5.17 -10.06 0.91
C SER A 241 -6.43 -10.40 0.11
N ASP A 242 -7.61 -10.17 0.69
CA ASP A 242 -8.93 -10.54 0.14
C ASP A 242 -9.33 -9.77 -1.12
N GLN A 243 -8.69 -8.63 -1.39
CA GLN A 243 -8.95 -7.82 -2.58
C GLN A 243 -7.70 -7.05 -3.03
N VAL A 244 -7.71 -6.66 -4.29
CA VAL A 244 -6.76 -5.70 -4.86
C VAL A 244 -7.54 -4.59 -5.57
N GLY A 245 -7.12 -3.34 -5.39
CA GLY A 245 -7.70 -2.22 -6.14
C GLY A 245 -7.15 -2.21 -7.56
N ARG A 246 -8.02 -2.02 -8.56
CA ARG A 246 -7.65 -1.89 -9.97
C ARG A 246 -8.25 -0.62 -10.54
N PHE A 247 -7.40 0.23 -11.07
CA PHE A 247 -7.78 1.31 -11.98
C PHE A 247 -7.36 0.96 -13.40
N ASP A 248 -8.27 1.07 -14.35
CA ASP A 248 -7.94 1.10 -15.78
C ASP A 248 -8.08 2.55 -16.25
N LEU A 249 -6.94 3.18 -16.55
CA LEU A 249 -6.82 4.61 -16.82
C LEU A 249 -6.52 4.87 -18.29
N VAL A 250 -7.06 5.95 -18.83
CA VAL A 250 -6.62 6.56 -20.08
C VAL A 250 -5.97 7.89 -19.72
N ILE A 251 -4.66 8.02 -19.95
CA ILE A 251 -3.86 9.20 -19.68
C ILE A 251 -3.77 10.07 -20.94
N ASP A 252 -4.06 11.36 -20.80
CA ASP A 252 -3.88 12.37 -21.84
C ASP A 252 -2.53 13.07 -21.63
N LYS A 253 -1.54 12.64 -22.40
CA LYS A 253 -0.16 13.14 -22.31
C LYS A 253 0.03 14.56 -22.82
N ASP A 254 -0.93 15.10 -23.58
CA ASP A 254 -0.87 16.50 -24.02
C ASP A 254 -1.26 17.45 -22.88
N ASN A 255 -2.06 16.96 -21.92
CA ASN A 255 -2.59 17.75 -20.81
C ASN A 255 -2.10 17.28 -19.43
N ASN A 256 -1.30 16.21 -19.37
CA ASN A 256 -0.76 15.60 -18.14
C ASN A 256 -1.84 15.32 -17.10
N CYS A 257 -2.87 14.59 -17.52
CA CYS A 257 -4.00 14.25 -16.65
C CYS A 257 -4.69 12.93 -17.01
N VAL A 258 -5.47 12.42 -16.07
CA VAL A 258 -6.40 11.30 -16.32
C VAL A 258 -7.58 11.77 -17.19
N HIS A 259 -7.71 11.19 -18.38
CA HIS A 259 -8.79 11.47 -19.33
C HIS A 259 -10.06 10.67 -19.02
N GLU A 260 -9.90 9.37 -18.80
CA GLU A 260 -10.96 8.41 -18.48
C GLU A 260 -10.43 7.41 -17.46
N TRP A 261 -11.31 6.87 -16.63
CA TRP A 261 -10.96 5.85 -15.66
C TRP A 261 -12.13 4.90 -15.41
N GLU A 262 -11.79 3.64 -15.16
CA GLU A 262 -12.67 2.63 -14.57
C GLU A 262 -12.00 2.10 -13.30
N TRP A 263 -12.82 1.73 -12.31
CA TRP A 263 -12.32 1.24 -11.03
C TRP A 263 -13.05 -0.04 -10.61
N GLN A 264 -12.30 -0.97 -10.01
CA GLN A 264 -12.80 -2.20 -9.40
C GLN A 264 -11.99 -2.55 -8.15
N ALA A 265 -12.67 -2.94 -7.05
CA ALA A 265 -12.06 -3.74 -6.00
C ALA A 265 -12.20 -5.20 -6.42
N VAL A 266 -11.11 -5.77 -6.92
CA VAL A 266 -11.11 -7.13 -7.45
C VAL A 266 -10.95 -8.10 -6.29
N PRO A 267 -11.93 -8.98 -6.03
CA PRO A 267 -11.80 -9.97 -4.97
C PRO A 267 -10.69 -10.96 -5.33
N ILE A 268 -9.86 -11.34 -4.38
CA ILE A 268 -8.85 -12.37 -4.57
C ILE A 268 -9.46 -13.70 -4.13
N ASP A 269 -9.83 -14.53 -5.11
CA ASP A 269 -10.38 -15.85 -4.85
C ASP A 269 -9.99 -16.87 -5.92
N ASN A 270 -10.14 -18.15 -5.58
CA ASN A 270 -9.77 -19.25 -6.47
C ASN A 270 -10.69 -19.45 -7.68
N SER A 271 -11.71 -18.59 -7.89
CA SER A 271 -12.56 -18.68 -9.08
C SER A 271 -11.95 -17.99 -10.30
N HIS A 272 -11.05 -17.04 -10.10
CA HIS A 272 -10.45 -16.26 -11.20
C HIS A 272 -8.99 -15.83 -10.97
N CYS A 273 -8.45 -15.99 -9.75
CA CYS A 273 -7.05 -15.75 -9.43
C CYS A 273 -6.30 -17.09 -9.40
N PRO A 274 -5.38 -17.36 -10.34
CA PRO A 274 -4.54 -18.54 -10.27
C PRO A 274 -3.60 -18.47 -9.05
N ILE A 275 -3.21 -19.61 -8.51
CA ILE A 275 -2.22 -19.69 -7.44
C ILE A 275 -0.83 -19.58 -8.05
N ASP A 276 0.00 -18.67 -7.52
CA ASP A 276 1.44 -18.69 -7.71
C ASP A 276 2.06 -19.80 -6.84
N GLU A 277 2.37 -20.93 -7.44
CA GLU A 277 2.88 -22.12 -6.76
C GLU A 277 4.26 -21.88 -6.11
N GLU A 278 5.13 -21.06 -6.72
CA GLU A 278 6.45 -20.78 -6.15
C GLU A 278 6.32 -19.96 -4.86
N LEU A 279 5.44 -18.96 -4.89
CA LEU A 279 5.16 -18.16 -3.70
C LEU A 279 4.39 -18.94 -2.63
N GLU A 280 3.43 -19.77 -3.02
CA GLU A 280 2.69 -20.66 -2.11
C GLU A 280 3.65 -21.58 -1.35
N ASP A 281 4.60 -22.22 -2.03
CA ASP A 281 5.61 -23.08 -1.41
C ASP A 281 6.46 -22.33 -0.36
N ILE A 282 6.83 -21.07 -0.64
CA ILE A 282 7.58 -20.23 0.31
C ILE A 282 6.74 -19.90 1.54
N ILE A 283 5.48 -19.50 1.33
CA ILE A 283 4.53 -19.21 2.41
C ILE A 283 4.32 -20.44 3.29
N LEU A 284 4.08 -21.61 2.68
CA LEU A 284 3.88 -22.88 3.39
C LEU A 284 5.13 -23.30 4.19
N ASN A 285 6.33 -23.10 3.64
CA ASN A 285 7.56 -23.37 4.38
C ASN A 285 7.72 -22.46 5.62
N TYR A 286 7.30 -21.19 5.55
CA TYR A 286 7.25 -20.31 6.71
C TYR A 286 6.16 -20.71 7.70
N HIS A 287 4.97 -21.04 7.20
CA HIS A 287 3.87 -21.55 7.99
C HIS A 287 4.28 -22.78 8.78
N ASP A 288 4.87 -23.80 8.15
CA ASP A 288 5.19 -25.07 8.81
C ASP A 288 6.22 -24.89 9.94
N LYS A 289 7.25 -24.06 9.71
CA LYS A 289 8.25 -23.74 10.75
C LYS A 289 7.65 -23.01 11.94
N THR A 290 6.77 -22.05 11.68
CA THR A 290 6.09 -21.33 12.76
C THR A 290 5.07 -22.22 13.47
N HIS A 291 4.35 -23.06 12.73
CA HIS A 291 3.39 -24.01 13.26
C HIS A 291 4.08 -25.03 14.18
N GLU A 292 5.21 -25.61 13.80
CA GLU A 292 5.98 -26.53 14.65
C GLU A 292 6.31 -25.91 16.02
N LYS A 293 6.63 -24.62 16.04
CA LYS A 293 6.98 -23.88 17.25
C LYS A 293 5.77 -23.48 18.09
N PHE A 294 4.66 -23.10 17.45
CA PHE A 294 3.55 -22.41 18.11
C PHE A 294 2.22 -23.19 18.13
N ALA A 295 2.12 -24.38 17.53
CA ALA A 295 0.89 -25.18 17.50
C ALA A 295 0.48 -25.83 18.83
N ARG A 296 1.18 -25.53 19.93
CA ARG A 296 0.86 -26.09 21.24
C ARG A 296 -0.48 -25.52 21.73
N ILE A 297 -1.45 -26.40 21.97
CA ILE A 297 -2.72 -26.04 22.62
C ILE A 297 -2.43 -25.61 24.06
N ILE A 298 -2.71 -24.34 24.38
CA ILE A 298 -2.58 -23.77 25.73
C ILE A 298 -3.90 -23.91 26.50
N THR A 299 -5.04 -23.67 25.83
CA THR A 299 -6.37 -23.71 26.43
C THR A 299 -7.45 -24.03 25.39
N ARG A 300 -8.69 -24.24 25.84
CA ARG A 300 -9.88 -24.38 25.01
C ARG A 300 -10.98 -23.49 25.60
N PHE A 301 -11.65 -22.71 24.75
CA PHE A 301 -12.84 -21.96 25.14
C PHE A 301 -14.09 -22.86 25.04
N SER A 302 -15.07 -22.64 25.92
CA SER A 302 -16.31 -23.42 25.94
C SER A 302 -17.28 -23.05 24.80
N HIS A 303 -17.07 -21.90 24.17
CA HIS A 303 -17.83 -21.37 23.04
C HIS A 303 -16.95 -20.36 22.26
N THR A 304 -17.41 -19.96 21.08
CA THR A 304 -16.72 -18.96 20.24
C THR A 304 -16.82 -17.57 20.85
N LEU A 305 -15.68 -16.91 21.02
CA LEU A 305 -15.59 -15.50 21.40
C LEU A 305 -15.39 -14.65 20.15
N THR A 306 -16.02 -13.48 20.06
CA THR A 306 -15.99 -12.64 18.85
C THR A 306 -15.68 -11.18 19.17
N HIS A 307 -15.04 -10.48 18.23
CA HIS A 307 -14.74 -9.04 18.35
C HIS A 307 -15.07 -8.26 17.07
N PRO A 308 -16.35 -8.13 16.69
CA PRO A 308 -16.70 -7.62 15.37
C PRO A 308 -16.63 -6.09 15.23
N GLN A 309 -16.45 -5.32 16.31
CA GLN A 309 -16.31 -3.86 16.24
C GLN A 309 -15.29 -3.36 17.26
N ARG A 310 -14.44 -2.40 16.86
CA ARG A 310 -13.34 -1.84 17.69
C ARG A 310 -13.81 -0.98 18.88
N ASN A 311 -15.06 -0.51 18.88
CA ASN A 311 -15.58 0.49 19.81
C ASN A 311 -16.62 -0.04 20.81
N ARG A 312 -16.65 -1.36 21.04
CA ARG A 312 -17.56 -1.99 21.99
C ARG A 312 -16.83 -2.97 22.88
N GLU A 313 -17.31 -3.13 24.10
CA GLU A 313 -16.87 -4.19 24.99
C GLU A 313 -17.24 -5.57 24.39
N THR A 314 -16.36 -6.55 24.56
CA THR A 314 -16.55 -7.91 24.05
C THR A 314 -16.05 -8.92 25.07
N GLU A 315 -16.65 -10.12 25.08
CA GLU A 315 -16.18 -11.21 25.95
C GLU A 315 -14.75 -11.66 25.61
N LEU A 316 -14.29 -11.43 24.38
CA LEU A 316 -12.89 -11.67 24.01
C LEU A 316 -11.94 -10.61 24.59
N GLY A 317 -12.42 -9.37 24.74
CA GLY A 317 -11.65 -8.26 25.31
C GLY A 317 -11.59 -8.27 26.85
N ASN A 318 -12.56 -8.92 27.50
CA ASN A 318 -12.67 -9.06 28.95
C ASN A 318 -11.78 -10.20 29.50
#